data_AF-A0A928GNG0-F1
#
_entry.id   AF-A0A928GNG0-F1
#
_cell.length_a   1.000
_cell.length_b   1.000
_cell.length_c   1.000
_cell.angle_alpha   90.00
_cell.angle_beta   90.00
_cell.angle_gamma   90.00
#
_symmetry.space_group_name_H-M   'P 1'
#
loop_
_entity.id
_entity.type
_entity.pdbx_description
1 polymer ?
#
loop_
_entity_poly.entity_id
_entity_poly.type
_entity_poly.pdbx_seq_one_letter_code
_entity_poly.pdbx_strand_id
1 'polypeptide(L)'
;MAKESMKARERKRAQMVEKYAAKRAALKEAGDYIGLQKLPKNASPIRLHNRCQLTGRPKGYMRQFGISRINFREMALKGLIPGVKKASW
;
A
#
# COMPACT_ATOMS: atom_id res chain seq x y z
N MET A 1 13.64 -7.25 8.43
CA MET A 1 13.05 -6.02 7.85
C MET A 1 13.14 -6.05 6.33
N ALA A 2 12.37 -5.24 5.59
CA ALA A 2 12.50 -5.19 4.13
C ALA A 2 13.69 -4.32 3.69
N LYS A 3 14.28 -4.63 2.53
CA LYS A 3 15.33 -3.82 1.91
C LYS A 3 14.83 -2.38 1.67
N GLU A 4 15.68 -1.38 1.93
CA GLU A 4 15.32 0.03 1.72
C GLU A 4 14.94 0.34 0.27
N SER A 5 15.64 -0.28 -0.68
CA SER A 5 15.30 -0.19 -2.10
C SER A 5 13.86 -0.64 -2.41
N MET A 6 13.33 -1.61 -1.67
CA MET A 6 11.95 -2.08 -1.86
C MET A 6 10.92 -1.11 -1.27
N LYS A 7 11.23 -0.46 -0.14
CA LYS A 7 10.39 0.60 0.43
C LYS A 7 10.35 1.81 -0.51
N ALA A 8 11.52 2.24 -1.00
CA ALA A 8 11.63 3.33 -1.97
C ALA A 8 10.89 3.04 -3.28
N ARG A 9 10.93 1.78 -3.76
CA ARG A 9 10.19 1.36 -4.95
C ARG A 9 8.67 1.54 -4.80
N GLU A 10 8.10 1.17 -3.67
CA GLU A 10 6.66 1.38 -3.43
C GLU A 10 6.32 2.87 -3.28
N ARG A 11 7.15 3.67 -2.59
CA ARG A 11 6.96 5.13 -2.52
C ARG A 11 6.93 5.77 -3.91
N LYS A 12 7.88 5.40 -4.78
CA LYS A 12 7.93 5.86 -6.18
C LYS A 12 6.70 5.44 -6.99
N ARG A 13 6.17 4.23 -6.75
CA ARG A 13 4.93 3.76 -7.39
C ARG A 13 3.72 4.56 -6.93
N ALA A 14 3.58 4.80 -5.62
CA ALA A 14 2.47 5.58 -5.07
C ALA A 14 2.42 6.99 -5.68
N GLN A 15 3.56 7.69 -5.69
CA GLN A 15 3.67 9.02 -6.30
C GLN A 15 3.33 9.02 -7.80
N MET A 16 3.73 7.97 -8.53
CA MET A 16 3.41 7.85 -9.95
C MET A 16 1.93 7.59 -10.19
N VAL A 17 1.30 6.71 -9.39
CA VAL A 17 -0.14 6.43 -9.48
C VAL A 17 -0.94 7.70 -9.22
N GLU A 18 -0.56 8.47 -8.21
CA GLU A 18 -1.19 9.75 -7.88
C GLU A 18 -1.05 10.76 -9.03
N LYS A 19 0.16 10.95 -9.56
CA LYS A 19 0.43 11.86 -10.69
C LYS A 19 -0.42 11.56 -11.93
N TYR A 20 -0.65 10.29 -12.24
CA TYR A 20 -1.38 9.87 -13.44
C TYR A 20 -2.85 9.50 -13.18
N ALA A 21 -3.35 9.66 -11.94
CA ALA A 21 -4.70 9.23 -11.56
C ALA A 21 -5.79 9.86 -12.43
N ALA A 22 -5.77 11.19 -12.56
CA ALA A 22 -6.75 11.95 -13.35
C ALA A 22 -6.69 11.60 -14.84
N LYS A 23 -5.49 11.61 -15.43
CA LYS A 23 -5.29 11.26 -16.85
C LYS A 23 -5.74 9.83 -17.16
N ARG A 24 -5.49 8.90 -16.25
CA ARG A 24 -5.90 7.50 -16.41
C ARG A 24 -7.41 7.34 -16.29
N ALA A 25 -8.07 8.09 -15.40
CA ALA A 25 -9.52 8.09 -15.29
C ALA A 25 -10.18 8.59 -16.58
N ALA A 26 -9.73 9.74 -17.09
CA ALA A 26 -10.23 10.31 -18.34
C ALA A 26 -10.04 9.38 -19.55
N LEU A 27 -8.86 8.76 -19.70
CA LEU A 27 -8.61 7.79 -20.78
C LEU A 27 -9.47 6.52 -20.68
N LYS A 28 -9.80 6.10 -19.45
CA LYS A 28 -10.65 4.93 -19.23
C LYS A 28 -12.12 5.24 -19.54
N GLU A 29 -12.58 6.44 -19.22
CA GLU A 29 -13.92 6.92 -19.55
C GLU A 29 -14.08 7.12 -21.07
N ALA A 30 -13.06 7.68 -21.74
CA ALA A 30 -13.03 7.82 -23.19
C ALA A 30 -12.90 6.49 -23.96
N GLY A 31 -12.62 5.38 -23.29
CA GLY A 31 -12.44 4.07 -23.92
C GLY A 31 -11.18 3.92 -24.80
N ASP A 32 -10.23 4.87 -24.73
CA ASP A 32 -8.98 4.81 -25.51
C ASP A 32 -7.94 3.90 -24.83
N TYR A 33 -7.99 2.62 -25.19
CA TYR A 33 -7.07 1.60 -24.69
C TYR A 33 -5.64 1.76 -25.22
N ILE A 34 -5.44 2.40 -26.39
CA ILE A 34 -4.11 2.63 -26.97
C ILE A 34 -3.41 3.73 -26.18
N GLY A 35 -4.10 4.84 -25.89
CA GLY A 35 -3.63 5.90 -25.02
C GLY A 35 -3.34 5.42 -23.59
N LEU A 36 -4.18 4.51 -23.07
CA LEU A 36 -3.98 3.90 -21.76
C LEU A 36 -2.71 3.04 -21.68
N GLN A 37 -2.39 2.29 -22.74
CA GLN A 37 -1.17 1.46 -22.81
C GLN A 37 0.12 2.27 -22.91
N LYS A 38 0.06 3.49 -23.49
CA LYS A 38 1.21 4.41 -23.56
C LYS A 38 1.63 4.97 -22.20
N LEU A 39 0.78 4.88 -21.17
CA LEU A 39 1.15 5.34 -19.83
C LEU A 39 2.24 4.45 -19.20
N PRO A 40 3.07 5.01 -18.29
CA PRO A 40 4.03 4.22 -17.55
C PRO A 40 3.35 3.04 -16.84
N LYS A 41 3.90 1.84 -17.00
CA LYS A 41 3.34 0.60 -16.43
C LYS A 41 3.09 0.67 -14.92
N ASN A 42 3.93 1.41 -14.19
CA ASN A 42 3.82 1.62 -12.74
C ASN A 42 2.79 2.69 -12.31
N ALA A 43 2.20 3.43 -13.25
CA ALA A 43 1.09 4.34 -12.99
C ALA A 43 -0.23 3.59 -12.71
N SER A 44 -0.27 2.27 -12.96
CA SER A 44 -1.44 1.45 -12.66
C SER A 44 -1.55 1.18 -11.15
N PRO A 45 -2.69 1.49 -10.51
CA PRO A 45 -2.92 1.26 -9.08
C PRO A 45 -2.89 -0.23 -8.71
N ILE A 46 -3.13 -1.14 -9.68
CA ILE A 46 -3.09 -2.59 -9.49
C ILE A 46 -1.69 -3.07 -9.04
N ARG A 47 -0.64 -2.29 -9.31
CA ARG A 47 0.74 -2.63 -8.95
C ARG A 47 1.14 -2.21 -7.55
N LEU A 48 0.31 -1.46 -6.84
CA LEU A 48 0.58 -1.06 -5.47
C LEU A 48 0.47 -2.29 -4.57
N HIS A 49 1.45 -2.45 -3.68
CA HIS A 49 1.44 -3.53 -2.71
C HIS A 49 1.43 -2.96 -1.29
N ASN A 50 0.44 -3.36 -0.49
CA ASN A 50 0.40 -2.94 0.91
C ASN A 50 1.58 -3.52 1.69
N ARG A 51 2.33 -2.67 2.38
CA ARG A 51 3.45 -3.08 3.23
C ARG A 51 3.27 -2.45 4.60
N CYS A 52 3.77 -3.13 5.63
CA CYS A 52 3.81 -2.55 6.97
C CYS A 52 4.56 -1.22 6.95
N GLN A 53 3.94 -0.16 7.45
CA GLN A 53 4.51 1.19 7.42
C GLN A 53 5.82 1.29 8.22
N LEU A 54 5.95 0.50 9.29
CA LEU A 54 7.14 0.49 10.15
C LEU A 54 8.30 -0.32 9.53
N THR A 55 8.07 -1.60 9.23
CA THR A 55 9.15 -2.53 8.84
C THR A 55 9.26 -2.77 7.34
N GLY A 56 8.26 -2.38 6.57
CA GLY A 56 8.13 -2.68 5.15
C GLY A 56 7.83 -4.16 4.86
N ARG A 57 7.41 -4.97 5.85
CA ARG A 57 7.03 -6.38 5.61
C ARG A 57 5.84 -6.46 4.63
N PRO A 58 5.92 -7.26 3.55
CA PRO A 58 4.84 -7.35 2.57
C PRO A 58 3.69 -8.26 3.03
N LYS A 59 3.99 -9.32 3.79
CA LYS A 59 2.99 -10.32 4.17
C LYS A 59 2.32 -10.01 5.51
N GLY A 60 1.07 -10.47 5.67
CA GLY A 60 0.30 -10.36 6.91
C GLY A 60 0.02 -8.91 7.30
N TYR A 61 -0.39 -8.10 6.33
CA TYR A 61 -0.75 -6.70 6.49
C TYR A 61 -2.20 -6.57 6.97
N MET A 62 -2.42 -5.83 8.05
CA MET A 62 -3.75 -5.52 8.58
C MET A 62 -4.15 -4.12 8.10
N ARG A 63 -5.18 -4.03 7.25
CA ARG A 63 -5.58 -2.77 6.59
C ARG A 63 -6.01 -1.68 7.59
N GLN A 64 -6.76 -2.05 8.63
CA GLN A 64 -7.23 -1.12 9.65
C GLN A 64 -6.09 -0.43 10.42
N PHE A 65 -4.99 -1.15 10.67
CA PHE A 65 -3.87 -0.66 11.48
C PHE A 65 -2.65 -0.24 10.65
N GLY A 66 -2.60 -0.54 9.35
CA GLY A 66 -1.48 -0.19 8.48
C GLY A 66 -0.16 -0.93 8.76
N ILE A 67 -0.19 -1.97 9.60
CA ILE A 67 1.00 -2.67 10.10
C ILE A 67 0.94 -4.18 9.88
N SER A 68 2.07 -4.86 10.06
CA SER A 68 2.13 -6.32 9.98
C SER A 68 1.64 -6.96 11.27
N ARG A 69 1.19 -8.23 11.19
CA ARG A 69 0.74 -9.02 12.35
C ARG A 69 1.72 -9.07 13.54
N ILE A 70 3.03 -8.96 13.29
CA ILE A 70 4.06 -9.04 14.33
C ILE A 70 4.07 -7.73 15.12
N ASN A 71 4.26 -6.60 14.42
CA ASN A 71 4.21 -5.27 15.03
C ASN A 71 2.86 -5.00 15.68
N PHE A 72 1.76 -5.47 15.08
CA PHE A 72 0.44 -5.36 15.70
C PHE A 72 0.40 -6.02 17.07
N ARG A 73 0.87 -7.27 17.17
CA ARG A 73 0.95 -7.98 18.45
C ARG A 73 1.84 -7.25 19.46
N GLU A 74 3.02 -6.80 19.06
CA GLU A 74 3.94 -6.08 19.93
C GLU A 74 3.34 -4.77 20.46
N MET A 75 2.70 -3.99 19.58
CA MET A 75 2.06 -2.73 19.96
C MET A 75 0.82 -2.93 20.82
N ALA A 76 0.01 -3.95 20.53
CA ALA A 76 -1.16 -4.31 21.33
C ALA A 76 -0.74 -4.76 22.75
N LEU A 77 0.31 -5.58 22.87
CA LEU A 77 0.84 -6.01 24.17
C LEU A 77 1.41 -4.83 24.98
N LYS A 78 1.96 -3.82 24.31
CA LYS A 78 2.46 -2.59 24.93
C LYS A 78 1.35 -1.57 25.23
N GLY A 79 0.09 -1.83 24.86
CA GLY A 79 -1.00 -0.88 25.03
C GLY A 79 -0.94 0.35 24.12
N LEU A 80 -0.14 0.33 23.06
CA LEU A 80 0.01 1.46 22.12
C LEU A 80 -1.15 1.58 21.12
N ILE A 81 -2.02 0.56 21.05
CA ILE A 81 -3.20 0.56 20.18
C ILE A 81 -4.44 0.73 21.07
N PRO A 82 -5.12 1.90 21.02
CA PRO A 82 -6.31 2.14 21.81
C PRO A 82 -7.42 1.12 21.52
N GLY A 83 -8.07 0.63 22.58
CA GLY A 83 -9.23 -0.27 22.48
C GLY A 83 -8.92 -1.72 22.12
N VAL A 84 -7.66 -2.09 21.86
CA VAL A 84 -7.28 -3.49 21.58
C VAL A 84 -6.93 -4.22 22.88
N LYS A 85 -7.72 -5.24 23.19
CA LYS A 85 -7.45 -6.20 24.28
C LYS A 85 -7.47 -7.63 23.75
N LYS A 86 -6.89 -8.56 24.50
CA LYS A 86 -7.10 -9.99 24.23
C LYS A 86 -8.58 -10.30 24.41
N ALA A 87 -9.21 -10.81 23.36
CA ALA A 87 -10.61 -11.18 23.38
C ALA A 87 -10.75 -12.64 23.82
N SER A 88 -11.73 -12.90 24.68
CA SER A 88 -12.19 -14.23 25.09
C SER A 88 -13.71 -14.14 25.06
N TRP A 89 -14.34 -15.04 24.32
CA TRP A 89 -15.78 -15.17 24.21
C TRP A 89 -16.13 -16.66 24.26
#